data_AF-A0A0C9TC08-F1
#
_entry.id   AF-A0A0C9TC08-F1
#
_cell.length_a   1.000
_cell.length_b   1.000
_cell.length_c   1.000
_cell.angle_alpha   90.00
_cell.angle_beta   90.00
_cell.angle_gamma   90.00
#
_symmetry.space_group_name_H-M   'P 1'
#
loop_
_entity.id
_entity.type
_entity.pdbx_description
1 polymer ?
#
loop_
_entity_poly.entity_id
_entity_poly.type
_entity_poly.pdbx_seq_one_letter_code
_entity_poly.pdbx_strand_id
1 'polypeptide(L)'
;MTGSNDIDPGPTNVKIPKPQAFSGDKSVFTDWLQHVQMYFSFYSNCTEKEGILITLSLMNQGYANTWSSAYYRKEEAKSIVARRKFDWDEFVCALKESFAPINETGLAHTRL
;
A
#
# COMPACT_ATOMS: atom_id res chain seq x y z
N MET A 1 22.44 48.20 -5.97
CA MET A 1 21.36 47.38 -6.54
C MET A 1 21.93 46.01 -6.84
N THR A 2 21.76 45.05 -5.92
CA THR A 2 22.18 43.65 -6.10
C THR A 2 20.91 42.83 -6.11
N GLY A 3 20.49 42.39 -7.30
CA GLY A 3 19.34 41.50 -7.47
C GLY A 3 19.66 40.15 -6.83
N SER A 4 18.91 39.80 -5.79
CA SER A 4 18.82 38.42 -5.31
C SER A 4 18.15 37.62 -6.41
N ASN A 5 18.89 36.71 -7.03
CA ASN A 5 18.30 35.66 -7.85
C ASN A 5 17.62 34.69 -6.89
N ASP A 6 16.40 35.01 -6.50
CA ASP A 6 15.49 34.07 -5.85
C ASP A 6 15.18 33.01 -6.92
N ILE A 7 15.94 31.92 -6.89
CA ILE A 7 15.63 30.71 -7.64
C ILE A 7 14.36 30.16 -7.00
N ASP A 8 13.21 30.47 -7.60
CA ASP A 8 11.97 29.74 -7.37
C ASP A 8 12.27 28.26 -7.68
N PRO A 9 12.30 27.35 -6.68
CA PRO A 9 12.43 25.94 -6.94
C PRO A 9 11.09 25.50 -7.50
N GLY A 10 10.87 25.76 -8.80
CA GLY A 10 9.67 25.35 -9.52
C GLY A 10 9.31 23.90 -9.16
N PRO A 11 8.03 23.55 -9.20
CA PRO A 11 7.46 22.41 -8.48
C PRO A 11 8.36 21.19 -8.62
N THR A 12 8.99 20.79 -7.52
CA THR A 12 9.88 19.65 -7.51
C THR A 12 9.05 18.44 -7.89
N ASN A 13 9.22 17.94 -9.12
CA ASN A 13 8.61 16.71 -9.60
C ASN A 13 9.28 15.53 -8.87
N VAL A 14 9.02 15.40 -7.56
CA VAL A 14 9.53 14.31 -6.73
C VAL A 14 8.87 13.03 -7.21
N LYS A 15 9.65 12.20 -7.91
CA LYS A 15 9.22 10.85 -8.32
C LYS A 15 9.55 9.88 -7.20
N ILE A 16 8.53 9.37 -6.52
CA ILE A 16 8.70 8.25 -5.59
C ILE A 16 8.84 6.95 -6.39
N PRO A 17 9.82 6.08 -6.06
CA PRO A 17 9.93 4.79 -6.71
C PRO A 17 8.69 3.94 -6.42
N LYS A 18 8.25 3.17 -7.43
CA LYS A 18 7.19 2.18 -7.25
C LYS A 18 7.60 1.18 -6.16
N PRO A 19 6.70 0.82 -5.23
CA PRO A 19 6.99 -0.20 -4.23
C PRO A 19 7.37 -1.54 -4.87
N GLN A 20 8.18 -2.31 -4.16
CA GLN A 20 8.63 -3.62 -4.62
C GLN A 20 7.48 -4.64 -4.64
N ALA A 21 7.67 -5.73 -5.39
CA ALA A 21 6.76 -6.86 -5.34
C ALA A 21 6.75 -7.49 -3.94
N PHE A 22 5.60 -8.01 -3.51
CA PHE A 22 5.43 -8.67 -2.22
C PHE A 22 5.12 -10.15 -2.42
N SER A 23 5.93 -11.00 -1.80
CA SER A 23 5.81 -12.46 -1.89
C SER A 23 4.89 -13.07 -0.83
N GLY A 24 4.51 -12.29 0.19
CA GLY A 24 3.83 -12.78 1.38
C GLY A 24 4.74 -12.98 2.59
N ASP A 25 6.02 -12.58 2.49
CA ASP A 25 6.95 -12.60 3.62
C ASP A 25 6.50 -11.64 4.73
N LYS A 26 6.08 -12.21 5.86
CA LYS A 26 5.56 -11.44 6.99
C LYS A 26 6.62 -10.56 7.64
N SER A 27 7.90 -10.92 7.55
CA SER A 27 8.99 -10.17 8.20
C SER A 27 9.19 -8.77 7.60
N VAL A 28 8.85 -8.60 6.32
CA VAL A 28 8.99 -7.32 5.60
C VAL A 28 7.66 -6.61 5.35
N PHE A 29 6.55 -7.18 5.84
CA PHE A 29 5.20 -6.71 5.52
C PHE A 29 4.96 -5.26 5.97
N THR A 30 5.35 -4.92 7.19
CA THR A 30 5.13 -3.57 7.75
C THR A 30 5.84 -2.51 6.92
N ASP A 31 7.11 -2.73 6.60
CA ASP A 31 7.92 -1.81 5.78
C ASP A 31 7.37 -1.72 4.34
N TRP A 32 6.96 -2.85 3.77
CA TRP A 32 6.35 -2.89 2.44
C TRP A 32 5.05 -2.09 2.38
N LEU A 33 4.14 -2.29 3.35
CA LEU A 33 2.87 -1.57 3.41
C LEU A 33 3.09 -0.06 3.58
N GLN A 34 4.06 0.34 4.40
CA GLN A 34 4.43 1.73 4.56
C GLN A 34 4.89 2.35 3.23
N HIS A 35 5.74 1.66 2.46
CA HIS A 35 6.15 2.13 1.14
C HIS A 35 4.99 2.26 0.16
N VAL A 36 4.02 1.35 0.20
CA VAL A 36 2.78 1.43 -0.61
C VAL A 36 1.97 2.68 -0.24
N GLN A 37 1.79 2.95 1.06
CA GLN A 37 1.05 4.13 1.54
C GLN A 37 1.76 5.45 1.19
N MET A 38 3.09 5.48 1.33
CA MET A 38 3.90 6.61 0.91
C MET A 38 3.79 6.86 -0.59
N TYR A 39 3.82 5.81 -1.41
CA TYR A 39 3.63 5.93 -2.85
C TYR A 39 2.30 6.61 -3.17
N PHE A 40 1.17 6.14 -2.64
CA PHE A 40 -0.13 6.75 -2.95
C PHE A 40 -0.32 8.17 -2.39
N SER A 41 0.39 8.53 -1.32
CA SER A 41 0.38 9.91 -0.80
C SER A 41 0.97 10.92 -1.80
N PHE A 42 1.85 10.48 -2.71
CA PHE A 42 2.40 11.31 -3.79
C PHE A 42 1.58 11.28 -5.08
N TYR A 43 0.68 10.30 -5.23
CA TYR A 43 -0.22 10.18 -6.37
C TYR A 43 -1.67 10.50 -5.94
N SER A 44 -1.93 11.77 -5.62
CA SER A 44 -3.19 12.28 -5.05
C SER A 44 -4.45 12.07 -5.92
N ASN A 45 -4.30 11.62 -7.16
CA ASN A 45 -5.40 11.43 -8.11
C ASN A 45 -5.87 9.97 -8.21
N CYS A 46 -5.29 9.07 -7.41
CA CYS A 46 -5.66 7.65 -7.42
C CYS A 46 -6.92 7.42 -6.59
N THR A 47 -7.94 6.79 -7.18
CA THR A 47 -9.11 6.33 -6.43
C THR A 47 -8.74 5.16 -5.51
N GLU A 48 -9.52 4.92 -4.45
CA GLU A 48 -9.30 3.78 -3.54
C GLU A 48 -9.25 2.44 -4.30
N LYS A 49 -10.16 2.26 -5.26
CA LYS A 49 -10.19 1.06 -6.11
C LYS A 49 -8.88 0.91 -6.89
N GLU A 50 -8.40 1.97 -7.54
CA GLU A 50 -7.14 1.93 -8.28
C GLU A 50 -5.95 1.65 -7.36
N GLY A 51 -5.91 2.25 -6.17
CA GLY A 51 -4.88 2.01 -5.17
C GLY A 51 -4.85 0.54 -4.74
N ILE A 52 -6.02 -0.05 -4.51
CA ILE A 52 -6.16 -1.47 -4.19
C ILE A 52 -5.68 -2.34 -5.36
N LEU A 53 -6.13 -2.08 -6.59
CA LEU A 53 -5.74 -2.87 -7.76
C LEU A 53 -4.23 -2.80 -8.05
N ILE A 54 -3.63 -1.61 -7.90
CA ILE A 54 -2.19 -1.43 -8.02
C ILE A 54 -1.48 -2.23 -6.92
N THR A 55 -1.96 -2.19 -5.68
CA THR A 55 -1.37 -2.95 -4.57
C THR A 55 -1.47 -4.46 -4.82
N LEU A 56 -2.63 -4.95 -5.27
CA LEU A 56 -2.82 -6.35 -5.64
C LEU A 56 -1.88 -6.76 -6.79
N SER A 57 -1.58 -5.87 -7.74
CA SER A 57 -0.63 -6.14 -8.83
C SER A 57 0.83 -6.29 -8.36
N LEU A 58 1.18 -5.72 -7.20
CA LEU A 58 2.48 -5.91 -6.56
C LEU A 58 2.58 -7.25 -5.84
N MET A 59 1.44 -7.83 -5.47
CA MET A 59 1.32 -9.14 -4.81
C MET A 59 1.26 -10.25 -5.86
N ASN A 60 2.27 -10.36 -6.71
CA ASN A 60 2.30 -11.27 -7.86
C ASN A 60 3.29 -12.45 -7.69
N GLN A 61 3.80 -12.65 -6.47
CA GLN A 61 4.75 -13.71 -6.14
C GLN A 61 4.32 -14.46 -4.87
N GLY A 62 4.84 -15.67 -4.70
CA GLY A 62 4.67 -16.47 -3.48
C GLY A 62 3.21 -16.65 -3.05
N TYR A 63 2.99 -16.72 -1.74
CA TYR A 63 1.67 -16.85 -1.14
C TYR A 63 0.79 -15.62 -1.38
N ALA A 64 1.39 -14.43 -1.49
CA ALA A 64 0.67 -13.18 -1.74
C ALA A 64 -0.09 -13.19 -3.09
N ASN A 65 0.41 -13.89 -4.12
CA ASN A 65 -0.28 -14.04 -5.41
C ASN A 65 -1.63 -14.78 -5.29
N THR A 66 -1.65 -15.88 -4.53
CA THR A 66 -2.88 -16.62 -4.29
C THR A 66 -3.86 -15.80 -3.46
N TRP A 67 -3.35 -15.10 -2.43
CA TRP A 67 -4.16 -14.25 -1.58
C TRP A 67 -4.77 -13.06 -2.36
N SER A 68 -3.97 -12.37 -3.17
CA SER A 68 -4.42 -11.20 -3.94
C SER A 68 -5.52 -11.55 -4.93
N SER A 69 -5.36 -12.67 -5.63
CA SER A 69 -6.37 -13.23 -6.53
C SER A 69 -7.68 -13.58 -5.79
N ALA A 70 -7.59 -14.17 -4.60
CA ALA A 70 -8.75 -14.52 -3.79
C ALA A 70 -9.47 -13.28 -3.25
N TYR A 71 -8.72 -12.29 -2.75
CA TYR A 71 -9.26 -11.03 -2.27
C TYR A 71 -10.02 -10.29 -3.38
N TYR A 72 -9.42 -10.15 -4.56
CA TYR A 72 -10.05 -9.48 -5.70
C TYR A 72 -11.39 -10.11 -6.05
N ARG A 73 -11.44 -11.45 -6.20
CA ARG A 73 -12.68 -12.17 -6.53
C ARG A 73 -13.77 -11.97 -5.48
N LYS A 74 -13.39 -11.96 -4.19
CA LYS A 74 -14.32 -11.73 -3.08
C LYS A 74 -14.91 -10.32 -3.12
N GLU A 75 -14.08 -9.30 -3.32
CA GLU A 75 -14.54 -7.91 -3.36
C GLU A 75 -15.32 -7.58 -4.64
N GLU A 76 -14.93 -8.16 -5.78
CA GLU A 76 -15.69 -8.04 -7.03
C GLU A 76 -17.11 -8.62 -6.88
N ALA A 77 -17.23 -9.81 -6.30
CA ALA A 77 -18.53 -10.43 -6.03
C ALA A 77 -19.39 -9.58 -5.07
N LYS A 78 -18.80 -9.04 -4.00
CA LYS A 78 -19.48 -8.11 -3.08
C LYS A 78 -19.95 -6.84 -3.80
N SER A 79 -19.14 -6.30 -4.70
CA SER A 79 -19.47 -5.09 -5.44
C SER A 79 -20.68 -5.29 -6.37
N ILE A 80 -20.77 -6.46 -6.99
CA ILE A 80 -21.91 -6.83 -7.85
C ILE A 80 -23.18 -7.05 -7.02
N VAL A 81 -23.09 -7.81 -5.93
CA VAL A 81 -24.27 -8.25 -5.16
C VAL A 81 -24.79 -7.17 -4.22
N ALA A 82 -23.90 -6.47 -3.51
CA ALA A 82 -24.25 -5.55 -2.44
C ALA A 82 -24.05 -4.07 -2.80
N ARG A 83 -23.65 -3.77 -4.04
CA ARG A 83 -23.22 -2.42 -4.49
C ARG A 83 -22.19 -1.76 -3.58
N ARG A 84 -21.40 -2.56 -2.86
CA ARG A 84 -20.30 -2.05 -2.04
C ARG A 84 -19.13 -1.65 -2.94
N LYS A 85 -18.50 -0.54 -2.58
CA LYS A 85 -17.28 -0.10 -3.24
C LYS A 85 -16.08 -0.80 -2.60
N PHE A 86 -14.98 -0.84 -3.33
CA PHE A 86 -13.69 -1.17 -2.76
C PHE A 86 -13.33 -0.09 -1.74
N ASP A 87 -12.97 -0.50 -0.53
CA ASP A 87 -12.65 0.38 0.59
C ASP A 87 -11.19 0.14 1.00
N TRP A 88 -10.42 1.23 1.11
CA TRP A 88 -8.98 1.14 1.38
C TRP A 88 -8.70 0.66 2.80
N ASP A 89 -9.48 1.08 3.78
CA ASP A 89 -9.27 0.73 5.18
C ASP A 89 -9.62 -0.74 5.44
N GLU A 90 -10.72 -1.24 4.86
CA GLU A 90 -11.07 -2.67 4.90
C GLU A 90 -9.97 -3.52 4.24
N PHE A 91 -9.39 -3.06 3.13
CA PHE A 91 -8.28 -3.74 2.46
C PHE A 91 -7.02 -3.79 3.32
N VAL A 92 -6.63 -2.67 3.92
CA VAL A 92 -5.47 -2.60 4.82
C VAL A 92 -5.67 -3.49 6.04
N CYS A 93 -6.89 -3.58 6.59
CA CYS A 93 -7.21 -4.50 7.68
C CYS A 93 -7.00 -5.95 7.25
N ALA A 94 -7.54 -6.36 6.09
CA ALA A 94 -7.40 -7.72 5.58
C ALA A 94 -5.92 -8.09 5.31
N LEU A 95 -5.12 -7.14 4.81
CA LEU A 95 -3.67 -7.32 4.65
C LEU A 95 -2.98 -7.55 6.00
N LYS A 96 -3.26 -6.72 7.01
CA LYS A 96 -2.67 -6.86 8.35
C LYS A 96 -3.05 -8.18 9.01
N GLU A 97 -4.31 -8.58 8.94
CA GLU A 97 -4.77 -9.88 9.46
C GLU A 97 -4.03 -11.06 8.83
N SER A 98 -3.65 -10.95 7.55
CA SER A 98 -3.05 -12.03 6.79
C SER A 98 -1.52 -12.08 6.92
N PHE A 99 -0.88 -10.91 6.89
CA PHE A 99 0.56 -10.78 6.68
C PHE A 99 1.30 -10.04 7.78
N ALA A 100 0.63 -9.36 8.71
CA ALA A 100 1.34 -8.79 9.85
C ALA A 100 2.07 -9.92 10.59
N PRO A 101 3.30 -9.67 11.06
CA PRO A 101 3.93 -10.55 12.04
C PRO A 101 2.92 -10.81 13.15
N ILE A 102 2.77 -12.07 13.55
CA ILE A 102 2.07 -12.34 14.79
C ILE A 102 2.92 -11.62 15.84
N ASN A 103 2.37 -10.59 16.46
CA ASN A 103 2.96 -10.08 17.67
C ASN A 103 2.97 -11.27 18.62
N GLU A 104 4.11 -11.94 18.77
CA GLU A 104 4.40 -12.70 19.97
C GLU A 104 4.36 -11.65 21.08
N THR A 105 3.16 -11.43 21.62
CA THR A 105 2.89 -10.48 22.69
C THR A 105 3.61 -11.02 23.92
N GLY A 106 4.92 -10.73 24.00
CA GLY A 106 5.78 -11.28 25.03
C GLY A 106 7.26 -11.31 24.67
N LEU A 107 7.85 -10.17 24.29
CA LEU A 107 9.25 -9.74 24.51
C LEU A 107 9.53 -8.58 23.54
N ALA A 108 9.36 -7.32 23.99
CA ALA A 108 10.47 -6.44 24.36
C ALA A 108 11.39 -6.14 23.16
N HIS A 109 11.50 -4.93 22.60
CA HIS A 109 11.94 -3.68 23.23
C HIS A 109 11.72 -2.55 22.20
N THR A 110 11.11 -1.43 22.58
CA THR A 110 11.80 -0.14 22.77
C THR A 110 12.18 0.62 21.50
N ARG A 111 11.48 1.77 21.35
CA ARG A 111 11.83 3.06 20.73
C ARG A 111 11.77 3.20 19.20
N LEU A 112 10.96 4.18 18.80
CA LEU A 112 11.49 5.47 18.37
C LEU A 112 11.07 6.55 19.36
#